data_AF-A0AAJ7SLC9-F1
#
_entry.id   AF-A0AAJ7SLC9-F1
#
_cell.length_a   1.000
_cell.length_b   1.000
_cell.length_c   1.000
_cell.angle_alpha   90.00
_cell.angle_beta   90.00
_cell.angle_gamma   90.00
#
_symmetry.space_group_name_H-M   'P 1'
#
loop_
_entity.id
_entity.type
_entity.pdbx_description
1 polymer ?
#
loop_
_entity_poly.entity_id
_entity_poly.type
_entity_poly.pdbx_seq_one_letter_code
_entity_poly.pdbx_strand_id
1 'polypeptide(L)'
;MVRSGGGGGEELVRSGGGEEQQETLDLVRWRALSKLLLRLSEQCPHPDVREHCQHLQTRALEKGLPFPKSQGCGPSTFMPETEMVSVGASQGLMVSVGASQGLVSTAYASAFADSGRVNHALRVMSCHPLFLHHFTVAHHLIIYSDGPLPPAHRHYIAVMAAARHRCVYLVRLHSEELLAAVHAPHWLRGVHCAPLKLRKLGAINKILAHRPWLLTARHIQRLLLPGEDCWSLAELVHAVVIMSHVHSLASFVWASGVSPEPDHRPRQEPLHGATGATGGTGGSTGAGGGRSPVAMGDTGDGSVTVENQVDVVSSLMERMRHLHGGGGGEEHQQAGGVVSVGGGGGGGGVCVGGGGGGGVVSVEELATRFEKQKTRIKTLSDAAFSLLTDDLSFTYKDFEGGEDWCGEEGASPPPSPPPSPPPSPPSPPSSSSSSPPPHRHRLRHTRFPPTFRAQDFTWLDHAFSAVSRFSPDLGSALDERFLLATQLTYHTIASHHGVDTSSLRRSVWNYVHCMYGIRYDDYDYGEVDQLLDDHVRDFIKTSVCFPERITADLHEAFWPQFLPSEKVCWVV
;
A
#
# COMPACT_ATOMS: atom_id res chain seq x y z
N MET A 1 39.38 -1.69 -49.12
CA MET A 1 40.57 -1.85 -49.99
C MET A 1 41.06 -3.28 -49.87
N VAL A 2 41.08 -4.01 -50.98
CA VAL A 2 41.54 -5.40 -51.08
C VAL A 2 43.07 -5.44 -51.11
N ARG A 3 43.71 -6.36 -50.37
CA ARG A 3 45.03 -6.90 -50.72
C ARG A 3 45.23 -8.30 -50.10
N SER A 4 45.60 -9.24 -50.97
CA SER A 4 45.93 -10.64 -50.71
C SER A 4 47.34 -10.85 -50.15
N GLY A 5 47.53 -11.96 -49.44
CA GLY A 5 48.72 -12.82 -49.60
C GLY A 5 49.42 -13.27 -48.32
N GLY A 6 49.49 -14.59 -48.09
CA GLY A 6 50.51 -15.23 -47.25
C GLY A 6 49.95 -16.30 -46.30
N GLY A 7 50.15 -17.57 -46.64
CA GLY A 7 49.67 -18.73 -45.86
C GLY A 7 50.60 -19.18 -44.74
N GLY A 8 50.12 -20.17 -43.98
CA GLY A 8 50.86 -20.88 -42.93
C GLY A 8 49.91 -21.26 -41.80
N GLY A 9 49.49 -22.52 -41.76
CA GLY A 9 48.51 -23.00 -40.78
C GLY A 9 49.10 -23.11 -39.38
N GLU A 10 48.40 -22.52 -38.40
CA GLU A 10 48.47 -22.91 -37.00
C GLU A 10 47.05 -23.00 -36.45
N GLU A 11 46.71 -24.23 -36.06
CA GLU A 11 45.83 -24.62 -34.97
C GLU A 11 44.53 -23.83 -34.73
N LEU A 12 43.45 -24.42 -35.23
CA LEU A 12 42.06 -24.07 -34.95
C LEU A 12 41.72 -24.36 -33.47
N VAL A 13 42.18 -23.51 -32.55
CA VAL A 13 41.67 -23.47 -31.18
C VAL A 13 40.30 -22.80 -31.22
N ARG A 14 39.27 -23.64 -31.10
CA ARG A 14 37.85 -23.32 -30.89
C ARG A 14 37.60 -21.91 -30.32
N SER A 15 37.24 -20.97 -31.19
CA SER A 15 36.59 -19.69 -30.85
C SER A 15 35.07 -19.85 -30.66
N GLY A 16 34.61 -21.02 -30.20
CA GLY A 16 33.18 -21.31 -30.02
C GLY A 16 32.58 -20.77 -28.72
N GLY A 17 33.40 -20.40 -27.75
CA GLY A 17 32.91 -19.90 -26.44
C GLY A 17 32.48 -18.44 -26.44
N GLY A 18 33.04 -17.61 -27.34
CA GLY A 18 32.79 -16.17 -27.35
C GLY A 18 31.46 -15.77 -27.97
N GLU A 19 31.07 -16.40 -29.08
CA GLU A 19 29.79 -16.13 -29.76
C GLU A 19 28.61 -16.64 -28.94
N GLU A 20 28.70 -17.84 -28.35
CA GLU A 20 27.63 -18.43 -27.52
C GLU A 20 27.45 -17.67 -26.19
N GLN A 21 28.54 -17.18 -25.57
CA GLN A 21 28.46 -16.29 -24.41
C GLN A 21 27.90 -14.92 -24.77
N GLN A 22 28.27 -14.35 -25.92
CA GLN A 22 27.78 -13.05 -26.38
C GLN A 22 26.27 -13.12 -26.73
N GLU A 23 25.83 -14.17 -27.41
CA GLU A 23 24.43 -14.42 -27.75
C GLU A 23 23.58 -14.63 -26.47
N THR A 24 24.14 -15.29 -25.46
CA THR A 24 23.51 -15.42 -24.13
C THR A 24 23.41 -14.07 -23.41
N LEU A 25 24.45 -13.24 -23.45
CA LEU A 25 24.45 -11.90 -22.85
C LEU A 25 23.45 -10.96 -23.54
N ASP A 26 23.35 -11.01 -24.86
CA ASP A 26 22.40 -10.19 -25.61
C ASP A 26 20.95 -10.63 -25.37
N LEU A 27 20.71 -11.93 -25.16
CA LEU A 27 19.40 -12.43 -24.74
C LEU A 27 19.02 -11.98 -23.32
N VAL A 28 19.97 -11.93 -22.39
CA VAL A 28 19.76 -11.40 -21.02
C VAL A 28 19.43 -9.91 -21.07
N ARG A 29 20.20 -9.12 -21.84
CA ARG A 29 19.95 -7.70 -22.07
C ARG A 29 18.57 -7.47 -22.67
N TRP A 30 18.21 -8.27 -23.67
CA TRP A 30 16.90 -8.22 -24.28
C TRP A 30 15.77 -8.52 -23.30
N ARG A 31 15.93 -9.51 -22.41
CA ARG A 31 14.95 -9.81 -21.35
C ARG A 31 14.78 -8.66 -20.36
N ALA A 32 15.85 -7.94 -20.03
CA ALA A 32 15.78 -6.76 -19.18
C ALA A 32 15.05 -5.60 -19.88
N LEU A 33 15.45 -5.29 -21.11
CA LEU A 33 14.87 -4.21 -21.91
C LEU A 33 13.41 -4.46 -22.27
N SER A 34 13.04 -5.70 -22.59
CA SER A 34 11.65 -6.06 -22.93
C SER A 34 10.68 -5.88 -21.75
N LYS A 35 11.13 -6.08 -20.50
CA LYS A 35 10.36 -5.73 -19.29
C LYS A 35 10.13 -4.23 -19.16
N LEU A 36 11.19 -3.43 -19.36
CA LEU A 36 11.07 -1.97 -19.34
C LEU A 36 10.16 -1.46 -20.47
N LEU A 37 10.29 -2.02 -21.68
CA LEU A 37 9.43 -1.70 -22.81
C LEU A 37 7.97 -2.03 -22.53
N LEU A 38 7.68 -3.21 -21.94
CA LEU A 38 6.33 -3.58 -21.52
C LEU A 38 5.77 -2.56 -20.53
N ARG A 39 6.52 -2.25 -19.46
CA ARG A 39 6.13 -1.25 -18.46
C ARG A 39 5.83 0.11 -19.09
N LEU A 40 6.71 0.62 -19.94
CA LEU A 40 6.53 1.91 -20.59
C LEU A 40 5.36 1.92 -21.57
N SER A 41 5.09 0.81 -22.27
CA SER A 41 3.95 0.69 -23.19
C SER A 41 2.58 0.73 -22.50
N GLU A 42 2.52 0.35 -21.22
CA GLU A 42 1.26 0.24 -20.46
C GLU A 42 1.09 1.37 -19.43
N GLN A 43 2.16 1.78 -18.74
CA GLN A 43 2.08 2.63 -17.54
C GLN A 43 2.74 4.00 -17.68
N CYS A 44 3.34 4.33 -18.83
CA CYS A 44 3.88 5.67 -19.02
C CYS A 44 2.73 6.68 -19.13
N PRO A 45 2.69 7.80 -18.39
CA PRO A 45 1.63 8.81 -18.53
C PRO A 45 1.65 9.51 -19.90
N HIS A 46 2.78 9.49 -20.61
CA HIS A 46 2.96 10.15 -21.90
C HIS A 46 2.49 9.26 -23.07
N PRO A 47 1.46 9.66 -23.84
CA PRO A 47 0.86 8.84 -24.89
C PRO A 47 1.82 8.53 -26.05
N ASP A 48 2.60 9.51 -26.47
CA ASP A 48 3.64 9.38 -27.50
C ASP A 48 4.70 8.34 -27.12
N VAL A 49 5.13 8.32 -25.86
CA VAL A 49 6.08 7.31 -25.35
C VAL A 49 5.44 5.92 -25.34
N ARG A 50 4.18 5.80 -24.88
CA ARG A 50 3.46 4.52 -24.88
C ARG A 50 3.32 3.96 -26.30
N GLU A 51 2.81 4.76 -27.24
CA GLU A 51 2.62 4.38 -28.64
C GLU A 51 3.94 3.95 -29.30
N HIS A 52 5.03 4.68 -29.04
CA HIS A 52 6.34 4.31 -29.55
C HIS A 52 6.83 2.97 -28.97
N CYS A 53 6.65 2.74 -27.66
CA CYS A 53 7.01 1.47 -27.03
C CYS A 53 6.17 0.30 -27.54
N GLN A 54 4.86 0.50 -27.77
CA GLN A 54 3.97 -0.50 -28.36
C GLN A 54 4.42 -0.85 -29.80
N HIS A 55 4.82 0.14 -30.60
CA HIS A 55 5.36 -0.11 -31.93
C HIS A 55 6.68 -0.90 -31.89
N LEU A 56 7.58 -0.60 -30.94
CA LEU A 56 8.80 -1.38 -30.72
C LEU A 56 8.51 -2.83 -30.28
N GLN A 57 7.49 -3.03 -29.45
CA GLN A 57 7.01 -4.36 -29.05
C GLN A 57 6.52 -5.16 -30.26
N THR A 58 5.67 -4.58 -31.13
CA THR A 58 5.20 -5.24 -32.35
C THR A 58 6.36 -5.65 -33.26
N ARG A 59 7.32 -4.74 -33.50
CA ARG A 59 8.51 -5.05 -34.32
C ARG A 59 9.38 -6.15 -33.73
N ALA A 60 9.45 -6.25 -32.40
CA ALA A 60 10.20 -7.31 -31.74
C ALA A 60 9.52 -8.67 -31.91
N LEU A 61 8.19 -8.71 -31.78
CA LEU A 61 7.38 -9.90 -32.00
C LEU A 61 7.45 -10.38 -33.46
N GLU A 62 7.40 -9.45 -34.43
CA GLU A 62 7.58 -9.74 -35.87
C GLU A 62 8.95 -10.40 -36.17
N LYS A 63 9.98 -10.02 -35.41
CA LYS A 63 11.33 -10.60 -35.51
C LYS A 63 11.50 -11.91 -34.74
N GLY A 64 10.45 -12.43 -34.10
CA GLY A 64 10.49 -13.65 -33.31
C GLY A 64 11.26 -13.53 -32.00
N LEU A 65 11.50 -12.31 -31.50
CA LEU A 65 12.18 -12.11 -30.21
C LEU A 65 11.24 -12.45 -29.05
N PRO A 66 11.73 -13.13 -27.98
CA PRO A 66 10.90 -13.47 -26.83
C PRO A 66 10.48 -12.20 -26.09
N PHE A 67 9.19 -12.01 -25.89
CA PHE A 67 8.63 -10.83 -25.21
C PHE A 67 7.73 -11.25 -24.03
N PRO A 68 7.84 -10.60 -22.85
CA PRO A 68 6.98 -10.91 -21.72
C PRO A 68 5.52 -10.58 -22.03
N LYS A 69 4.61 -11.48 -21.70
CA LYS A 69 3.17 -11.21 -21.79
C LYS A 69 2.71 -10.51 -20.52
N SER A 70 1.92 -9.45 -20.67
CA SER A 70 1.20 -8.83 -19.55
C SER A 70 0.25 -9.84 -18.93
N GLN A 71 0.13 -9.83 -17.59
CA GLN A 71 -0.65 -10.83 -16.86
C GLN A 71 -2.18 -10.61 -16.97
N GLY A 72 -2.64 -9.54 -17.63
CA GLY A 72 -4.06 -9.31 -17.95
C GLY A 72 -4.99 -9.09 -16.75
N CYS A 73 -4.47 -9.06 -15.52
CA CYS A 73 -5.26 -9.03 -14.28
C CYS A 73 -5.62 -7.63 -13.77
N GLY A 74 -5.46 -6.58 -14.58
CA GLY A 74 -5.68 -5.19 -14.18
C GLY A 74 -4.86 -4.77 -12.94
N PRO A 75 -5.08 -3.55 -12.40
CA PRO A 75 -4.35 -3.08 -11.22
C PRO A 75 -4.81 -3.69 -9.88
N SER A 76 -6.02 -4.24 -9.82
CA SER A 76 -6.58 -4.85 -8.62
C SER A 76 -7.39 -6.10 -8.97
N THR A 77 -7.35 -7.11 -8.10
CA THR A 77 -8.21 -8.29 -8.15
C THR A 77 -9.61 -8.03 -7.59
N PHE A 78 -9.80 -6.94 -6.84
CA PHE A 78 -11.05 -6.60 -6.15
C PHE A 78 -11.80 -5.43 -6.81
N MET A 79 -11.14 -4.67 -7.67
CA MET A 79 -11.70 -3.49 -8.32
C MET A 79 -11.47 -3.55 -9.84
N PRO A 80 -12.53 -3.43 -10.66
CA PRO A 80 -12.38 -3.44 -12.11
C PRO A 80 -11.66 -2.17 -12.59
N GLU A 81 -10.85 -2.32 -13.65
CA GLU A 81 -10.06 -1.22 -14.20
C GLU A 81 -10.91 -0.03 -14.71
N THR A 82 -12.18 -0.27 -15.04
CA THR A 82 -13.14 0.75 -15.48
C THR A 82 -13.49 1.78 -14.39
N GLU A 83 -13.34 1.43 -13.11
CA GLU A 83 -13.56 2.36 -12.00
C GLU A 83 -12.30 3.19 -11.66
N MET A 84 -11.18 2.91 -12.33
CA MET A 84 -9.91 3.62 -12.13
C MET A 84 -9.66 4.62 -13.25
N VAL A 85 -8.91 5.67 -12.96
CA VAL A 85 -8.52 6.64 -13.98
C VAL A 85 -7.37 6.07 -14.80
N SER A 86 -7.58 5.94 -16.12
CA SER A 86 -6.55 5.44 -17.03
C SER A 86 -5.32 6.35 -17.03
N VAL A 87 -4.14 5.76 -17.16
CA VAL A 87 -2.86 6.48 -17.20
C VAL A 87 -2.75 7.40 -18.41
N GLY A 88 -3.57 7.17 -19.44
CA GLY A 88 -3.51 7.83 -20.73
C GLY A 88 -4.71 8.68 -21.12
N ALA A 89 -5.63 8.96 -20.18
CA ALA A 89 -6.82 9.77 -20.47
C ALA A 89 -6.38 11.13 -21.03
N SER A 90 -6.51 11.29 -22.35
CA SER A 90 -6.21 12.54 -23.04
C SER A 90 -7.17 13.62 -22.55
N GLN A 91 -6.69 14.85 -22.47
CA GLN A 91 -7.48 16.07 -22.17
C GLN A 91 -8.55 16.39 -23.25
N GLY A 92 -8.96 15.41 -24.06
CA GLY A 92 -9.87 15.55 -25.19
C GLY A 92 -11.31 15.19 -24.81
N LEU A 93 -12.15 16.22 -24.71
CA LEU A 93 -13.61 16.19 -24.71
C LEU A 93 -14.32 15.42 -23.57
N MET A 94 -14.43 16.04 -22.40
CA MET A 94 -15.74 16.24 -21.73
C MET A 94 -15.62 17.32 -20.66
N VAL A 95 -16.18 18.50 -20.96
CA VAL A 95 -16.25 19.66 -20.07
C VAL A 95 -17.32 19.39 -19.01
N SER A 96 -16.94 18.70 -17.93
CA SER A 96 -17.61 18.80 -16.62
C SER A 96 -16.87 18.14 -15.44
N VAL A 97 -15.69 17.51 -15.64
CA VAL A 97 -14.91 16.86 -14.55
C VAL A 97 -13.44 17.34 -14.54
N GLY A 98 -13.21 18.63 -14.81
CA GLY A 98 -11.86 19.15 -15.10
C GLY A 98 -10.87 19.17 -13.92
N ALA A 99 -11.35 19.36 -12.69
CA ALA A 99 -10.46 19.51 -11.53
C ALA A 99 -9.87 18.18 -11.03
N SER A 100 -10.67 17.11 -10.96
CA SER A 100 -10.23 15.81 -10.46
C SER A 100 -9.32 15.08 -11.44
N GLN A 101 -9.57 15.18 -12.75
CA GLN A 101 -8.64 14.64 -13.76
C GLN A 101 -7.28 15.35 -13.74
N GLY A 102 -7.26 16.67 -13.52
CA GLY A 102 -6.02 17.43 -13.37
C GLY A 102 -5.15 16.96 -12.19
N LEU A 103 -5.79 16.63 -11.06
CA LEU A 103 -5.10 16.09 -9.88
C LEU A 103 -4.49 14.71 -10.14
N VAL A 104 -5.24 13.79 -10.75
CA VAL A 104 -4.72 12.45 -11.08
C VAL A 104 -3.55 12.54 -12.07
N SER A 105 -3.70 13.35 -13.13
CA SER A 105 -2.64 13.55 -14.12
C SER A 105 -1.36 14.09 -13.47
N THR A 106 -1.49 15.08 -12.58
CA THR A 106 -0.38 15.64 -11.82
C THR A 106 0.27 14.60 -10.91
N ALA A 107 -0.53 13.82 -10.19
CA ALA A 107 -0.05 12.77 -9.29
C ALA A 107 0.68 11.66 -10.06
N TYR A 108 0.14 11.21 -11.20
CA TYR A 108 0.77 10.22 -12.08
C TYR A 108 2.08 10.74 -12.70
N ALA A 109 2.10 11.99 -13.18
CA ALA A 109 3.31 12.60 -13.70
C ALA A 109 4.40 12.71 -12.62
N SER A 110 4.04 13.12 -11.40
CA SER A 110 4.94 13.18 -10.25
C SER A 110 5.48 11.78 -9.91
N ALA A 111 4.61 10.79 -9.74
CA ALA A 111 5.03 9.43 -9.42
C ALA A 111 5.94 8.81 -10.48
N PHE A 112 5.65 9.07 -11.76
CA PHE A 112 6.48 8.62 -12.87
C PHE A 112 7.83 9.34 -12.90
N ALA A 113 7.89 10.64 -12.57
CA ALA A 113 9.15 11.37 -12.44
C ALA A 113 10.05 10.84 -11.30
N ASP A 114 9.46 10.31 -10.22
CA ASP A 114 10.22 9.74 -9.10
C ASP A 114 10.73 8.33 -9.37
N SER A 115 9.86 7.48 -9.90
CA SER A 115 10.03 6.03 -9.88
C SER A 115 10.02 5.40 -11.27
N GLY A 116 9.76 6.18 -12.33
CA GLY A 116 9.61 5.69 -13.70
C GLY A 116 8.40 4.79 -13.90
N ARG A 117 7.44 4.81 -12.96
CA ARG A 117 6.21 4.03 -13.05
C ARG A 117 5.03 4.75 -12.42
N VAL A 118 3.85 4.48 -12.96
CA VAL A 118 2.58 4.66 -12.26
C VAL A 118 2.15 3.27 -11.80
N ASN A 119 2.58 2.89 -10.61
CA ASN A 119 2.39 1.54 -10.09
C ASN A 119 0.90 1.24 -9.84
N HIS A 120 0.55 -0.05 -9.77
CA HIS A 120 -0.84 -0.48 -9.58
C HIS A 120 -1.48 0.05 -8.29
N ALA A 121 -0.74 0.20 -7.18
CA ALA A 121 -1.29 0.79 -5.95
C ALA A 121 -1.77 2.23 -6.16
N LEU A 122 -1.00 3.06 -6.88
CA LEU A 122 -1.40 4.43 -7.25
C LEU A 122 -2.59 4.43 -8.22
N ARG A 123 -2.66 3.46 -9.13
CA ARG A 123 -3.82 3.32 -10.04
C ARG A 123 -5.10 3.01 -9.26
N VAL A 124 -5.03 2.16 -8.25
CA VAL A 124 -6.19 1.88 -7.38
C VAL A 124 -6.57 3.12 -6.57
N MET A 125 -5.60 3.84 -5.98
CA MET A 125 -5.85 5.10 -5.27
C MET A 125 -6.48 6.20 -6.14
N SER A 126 -6.38 6.11 -7.47
CA SER A 126 -6.90 7.13 -8.40
C SER A 126 -8.42 7.28 -8.39
N CYS A 127 -9.16 6.30 -7.86
CA CYS A 127 -10.59 6.46 -7.60
C CYS A 127 -10.90 7.55 -6.55
N HIS A 128 -9.89 7.96 -5.78
CA HIS A 128 -9.94 9.12 -4.87
C HIS A 128 -8.85 10.15 -5.22
N PRO A 129 -9.07 11.00 -6.25
CA PRO A 129 -8.06 11.91 -6.79
C PRO A 129 -7.41 12.86 -5.77
N LEU A 130 -8.20 13.38 -4.83
CA LEU A 130 -7.70 14.25 -3.76
C LEU A 130 -6.74 13.49 -2.85
N PHE A 131 -7.12 12.29 -2.42
CA PHE A 131 -6.27 11.46 -1.57
C PHE A 131 -4.99 11.04 -2.30
N LEU A 132 -5.11 10.60 -3.57
CA LEU A 132 -3.95 10.25 -4.40
C LEU A 132 -2.96 11.41 -4.49
N HIS A 133 -3.43 12.65 -4.68
CA HIS A 133 -2.56 13.82 -4.74
C HIS A 133 -1.73 13.99 -3.46
N HIS A 134 -2.37 14.10 -2.29
CA HIS A 134 -1.65 14.26 -1.01
C HIS A 134 -0.81 13.02 -0.67
N PHE A 135 -1.25 11.82 -1.04
CA PHE A 135 -0.45 10.60 -0.92
C PHE A 135 0.85 10.71 -1.73
N THR A 136 0.79 11.12 -3.00
CA THR A 136 1.99 11.24 -3.84
C THR A 136 2.96 12.31 -3.36
N VAL A 137 2.45 13.44 -2.87
CA VAL A 137 3.28 14.49 -2.25
C VAL A 137 4.01 13.96 -1.02
N ALA A 138 3.28 13.35 -0.08
CA ALA A 138 3.89 12.77 1.12
C ALA A 138 4.87 11.64 0.76
N HIS A 139 4.52 10.76 -0.18
CA HIS A 139 5.39 9.66 -0.62
C HIS A 139 6.71 10.16 -1.22
N HIS A 140 6.65 11.23 -2.03
CA HIS A 140 7.84 11.90 -2.56
C HIS A 140 8.74 12.39 -1.43
N LEU A 141 8.18 13.11 -0.45
CA LEU A 141 8.93 13.65 0.69
C LEU A 141 9.51 12.57 1.62
N ILE A 142 8.84 11.43 1.73
CA ILE A 142 9.30 10.32 2.57
C ILE A 142 10.43 9.55 1.88
N ILE A 143 10.31 9.26 0.58
CA ILE A 143 11.18 8.32 -0.12
C ILE A 143 12.22 9.02 -0.99
N TYR A 144 11.83 10.03 -1.77
CA TYR A 144 12.61 10.52 -2.92
C TYR A 144 13.27 11.89 -2.72
N SER A 145 12.72 12.77 -1.88
CA SER A 145 13.24 14.12 -1.64
C SER A 145 14.60 14.11 -0.92
N ASP A 146 15.30 15.23 -0.85
CA ASP A 146 16.51 15.31 -0.02
C ASP A 146 16.15 15.26 1.48
N GLY A 147 17.00 14.64 2.28
CA GLY A 147 16.70 14.40 3.70
C GLY A 147 17.82 13.69 4.45
N PRO A 148 17.63 13.43 5.76
CA PRO A 148 18.68 12.92 6.65
C PRO A 148 19.28 11.58 6.21
N LEU A 149 18.48 10.73 5.55
CA LEU A 149 18.90 9.41 5.10
C LEU A 149 19.29 9.39 3.62
N PRO A 150 20.37 8.69 3.22
CA PRO A 150 20.68 8.45 1.82
C PRO A 150 19.59 7.61 1.12
N PRO A 151 19.33 7.79 -0.19
CA PRO A 151 18.27 7.07 -0.92
C PRO A 151 18.33 5.54 -0.79
N ALA A 152 19.52 4.94 -0.88
CA ALA A 152 19.71 3.50 -0.71
C ALA A 152 19.28 2.99 0.68
N HIS A 153 19.51 3.79 1.74
CA HIS A 153 19.07 3.44 3.09
C HIS A 153 17.55 3.46 3.19
N ARG A 154 16.89 4.45 2.59
CA ARG A 154 15.43 4.59 2.62
C ARG A 154 14.75 3.41 1.94
N HIS A 155 15.20 3.04 0.74
CA HIS A 155 14.65 1.88 0.03
C HIS A 155 14.91 0.58 0.77
N TYR A 156 16.09 0.40 1.40
CA TYR A 156 16.34 -0.79 2.20
C TYR A 156 15.47 -0.86 3.47
N ILE A 157 15.25 0.26 4.15
CA ILE A 157 14.31 0.34 5.30
C ILE A 157 12.90 -0.01 4.83
N ALA A 158 12.48 0.48 3.67
CA ALA A 158 11.19 0.15 3.08
C ALA A 158 11.07 -1.35 2.74
N VAL A 159 12.12 -1.99 2.21
CA VAL A 159 12.16 -3.44 2.01
C VAL A 159 11.98 -4.20 3.33
N MET A 160 12.72 -3.81 4.39
CA MET A 160 12.57 -4.43 5.71
C MET A 160 11.17 -4.23 6.30
N ALA A 161 10.57 -3.06 6.11
CA ALA A 161 9.22 -2.76 6.60
C ALA A 161 8.16 -3.59 5.88
N ALA A 162 8.18 -3.62 4.54
CA ALA A 162 7.24 -4.39 3.72
C ALA A 162 7.33 -5.91 4.00
N ALA A 163 8.53 -6.40 4.30
CA ALA A 163 8.77 -7.80 4.63
C ALA A 163 8.01 -8.26 5.89
N ARG A 164 7.77 -7.37 6.87
CA ARG A 164 7.02 -7.70 8.11
C ARG A 164 5.58 -8.13 7.84
N HIS A 165 5.00 -7.67 6.74
CA HIS A 165 3.64 -8.00 6.29
C HIS A 165 3.64 -8.90 5.04
N ARG A 166 4.77 -9.55 4.74
CA ARG A 166 4.94 -10.44 3.59
C ARG A 166 4.53 -9.81 2.25
N CYS A 167 4.65 -8.48 2.15
CA CYS A 167 4.18 -7.72 1.01
C CYS A 167 5.22 -7.77 -0.13
N VAL A 168 5.18 -8.85 -0.91
CA VAL A 168 6.12 -9.10 -2.02
C VAL A 168 6.08 -7.97 -3.05
N TYR A 169 4.91 -7.37 -3.27
CA TYR A 169 4.73 -6.24 -4.16
C TYR A 169 5.66 -5.07 -3.80
N LEU A 170 5.58 -4.57 -2.56
CA LEU A 170 6.41 -3.43 -2.10
C LEU A 170 7.88 -3.82 -1.96
N VAL A 171 8.18 -5.05 -1.53
CA VAL A 171 9.56 -5.58 -1.50
C VAL A 171 10.17 -5.49 -2.89
N ARG A 172 9.47 -5.91 -3.95
CA ARG A 172 9.96 -5.84 -5.33
C ARG A 172 10.15 -4.39 -5.80
N LEU A 173 9.15 -3.53 -5.59
CA LEU A 173 9.24 -2.12 -5.99
C LEU A 173 10.47 -1.43 -5.39
N HIS A 174 10.70 -1.56 -4.09
CA HIS A 174 11.84 -0.92 -3.44
C HIS A 174 13.17 -1.62 -3.70
N SER A 175 13.18 -2.93 -3.96
CA SER A 175 14.39 -3.65 -4.36
C SER A 175 14.90 -3.17 -5.72
N GLU A 176 14.01 -2.91 -6.68
CA GLU A 176 14.40 -2.37 -7.98
C GLU A 176 15.02 -0.96 -7.86
N GLU A 177 14.47 -0.12 -6.99
CA GLU A 177 15.05 1.21 -6.71
C GLU A 177 16.42 1.10 -6.03
N LEU A 178 16.60 0.12 -5.14
CA LEU A 178 17.90 -0.13 -4.51
C LEU A 178 18.94 -0.67 -5.51
N LEU A 179 18.53 -1.50 -6.46
CA LEU A 179 19.39 -2.00 -7.55
C LEU A 179 19.81 -0.86 -8.49
N ALA A 180 18.96 0.15 -8.70
CA ALA A 180 19.31 1.35 -9.45
C ALA A 180 20.41 2.17 -8.76
N ALA A 181 20.58 2.02 -7.43
CA ALA A 181 21.65 2.66 -6.69
C ALA A 181 22.96 1.84 -6.81
N VAL A 182 23.94 2.41 -7.53
CA VAL A 182 25.23 1.80 -7.94
C VAL A 182 26.03 1.12 -6.79
N HIS A 183 25.74 1.40 -5.52
CA HIS A 183 26.60 1.02 -4.39
C HIS A 183 26.05 -0.07 -3.44
N ALA A 184 24.81 -0.56 -3.61
CA ALA A 184 24.17 -1.41 -2.58
C ALA A 184 23.49 -2.72 -3.04
N PRO A 185 23.73 -3.32 -4.22
CA PRO A 185 22.95 -4.47 -4.69
C PRO A 185 23.13 -5.73 -3.83
N HIS A 186 24.26 -5.88 -3.15
CA HIS A 186 24.53 -7.02 -2.28
C HIS A 186 23.68 -7.04 -1.00
N TRP A 187 23.08 -5.92 -0.59
CA TRP A 187 22.20 -5.86 0.59
C TRP A 187 20.92 -6.68 0.40
N LEU A 188 20.50 -6.87 -0.85
CA LEU A 188 19.32 -7.67 -1.20
C LEU A 188 19.53 -9.19 -1.05
N ARG A 189 20.73 -9.64 -0.67
CA ARG A 189 20.98 -11.04 -0.28
C ARG A 189 20.45 -11.37 1.12
N GLY A 190 19.98 -10.37 1.88
CA GLY A 190 19.33 -10.53 3.18
C GLY A 190 19.83 -9.54 4.23
N VAL A 191 19.15 -9.48 5.40
CA VAL A 191 19.49 -8.53 6.50
C VAL A 191 20.95 -8.59 6.91
N HIS A 192 21.54 -9.78 6.91
CA HIS A 192 22.91 -10.01 7.35
C HIS A 192 23.96 -9.31 6.45
N CYS A 193 23.64 -9.08 5.17
CA CYS A 193 24.51 -8.40 4.21
C CYS A 193 24.43 -6.87 4.25
N ALA A 194 23.50 -6.28 5.00
CA ALA A 194 23.37 -4.84 5.14
C ALA A 194 24.28 -4.27 6.25
N PRO A 195 24.62 -2.96 6.18
CA PRO A 195 25.35 -2.25 7.22
C PRO A 195 24.75 -2.44 8.61
N LEU A 196 25.60 -2.54 9.63
CA LEU A 196 25.16 -2.77 11.00
C LEU A 196 24.19 -1.68 11.49
N LYS A 197 24.41 -0.42 11.10
CA LYS A 197 23.47 0.69 11.33
C LYS A 197 22.03 0.34 10.93
N LEU A 198 21.81 -0.22 9.74
CA LEU A 198 20.49 -0.61 9.25
C LEU A 198 19.93 -1.84 9.98
N ARG A 199 20.76 -2.85 10.25
CA ARG A 199 20.35 -4.07 10.97
C ARG A 199 19.80 -3.76 12.37
N LYS A 200 20.35 -2.74 13.05
CA LYS A 200 19.88 -2.29 14.37
C LYS A 200 18.41 -1.84 14.38
N LEU A 201 17.83 -1.45 13.24
CA LEU A 201 16.42 -1.08 13.14
C LEU A 201 15.46 -2.27 13.26
N GLY A 202 15.92 -3.52 13.07
CA GLY A 202 15.06 -4.70 13.01
C GLY A 202 14.14 -4.85 14.23
N ALA A 203 14.65 -4.56 15.43
CA ALA A 203 13.87 -4.62 16.66
C ALA A 203 12.71 -3.62 16.67
N ILE A 204 12.94 -2.35 16.32
CA ILE A 204 11.88 -1.34 16.29
C ILE A 204 10.94 -1.55 15.11
N ASN A 205 11.43 -2.02 13.97
CA ASN A 205 10.60 -2.38 12.81
C ASN A 205 9.57 -3.45 13.19
N LYS A 206 9.99 -4.53 13.86
CA LYS A 206 9.11 -5.59 14.38
C LYS A 206 8.09 -5.06 15.38
N ILE A 207 8.48 -4.13 16.25
CA ILE A 207 7.58 -3.51 17.23
C ILE A 207 6.53 -2.66 16.52
N LEU A 208 6.95 -1.74 15.64
CA LEU A 208 6.06 -0.83 14.92
C LEU A 208 5.04 -1.58 14.06
N ALA A 209 5.45 -2.65 13.38
CA ALA A 209 4.59 -3.42 12.47
C ALA A 209 3.46 -4.21 13.17
N HIS A 210 3.63 -4.58 14.44
CA HIS A 210 2.74 -5.57 15.07
C HIS A 210 2.23 -5.19 16.45
N ARG A 211 3.05 -4.51 17.26
CA ARG A 211 2.73 -4.17 18.65
C ARG A 211 3.39 -2.83 19.02
N PRO A 212 3.01 -1.71 18.38
CA PRO A 212 3.68 -0.42 18.53
C PRO A 212 3.68 0.09 19.99
N TRP A 213 2.70 -0.30 20.80
CA TRP A 213 2.63 0.01 22.24
C TRP A 213 3.77 -0.58 23.09
N LEU A 214 4.56 -1.51 22.55
CA LEU A 214 5.75 -2.04 23.23
C LEU A 214 7.01 -1.19 23.00
N LEU A 215 6.91 -0.13 22.20
CA LEU A 215 8.02 0.80 22.00
C LEU A 215 8.30 1.55 23.32
N THR A 216 9.57 1.69 23.67
CA THR A 216 9.99 2.33 24.93
C THR A 216 11.16 3.26 24.65
N ALA A 217 11.39 4.24 25.53
CA ALA A 217 12.55 5.12 25.44
C ALA A 217 13.88 4.35 25.35
N ARG A 218 13.98 3.15 25.95
CA ARG A 218 15.18 2.31 25.88
C ARG A 218 15.46 1.81 24.46
N HIS A 219 14.42 1.49 23.69
CA HIS A 219 14.57 1.10 22.29
C HIS A 219 15.19 2.25 21.47
N ILE A 220 14.73 3.48 21.71
CA ILE A 220 15.24 4.69 21.06
C ILE A 220 16.68 4.98 21.51
N GLN A 221 16.94 5.01 22.81
CA GLN A 221 18.26 5.30 23.38
C GLN A 221 19.36 4.40 22.82
N ARG A 222 19.07 3.10 22.66
CA ARG A 222 20.04 2.12 22.10
C ARG A 222 20.49 2.46 20.67
N LEU A 223 19.62 3.06 19.87
CA LEU A 223 19.94 3.47 18.50
C LEU A 223 20.76 4.78 18.48
N LEU A 224 20.54 5.63 19.49
CA LEU A 224 21.22 6.91 19.65
C LEU A 224 22.58 6.80 20.39
N LEU A 225 22.96 5.61 20.87
CA LEU A 225 24.23 5.42 21.56
C LEU A 225 25.42 5.79 20.64
N PRO A 226 26.40 6.59 21.13
CA PRO A 226 27.56 6.97 20.34
C PRO A 226 28.37 5.76 19.85
N GLY A 227 28.78 5.80 18.58
CA GLY A 227 29.57 4.76 17.92
C GLY A 227 29.57 4.94 16.40
N GLU A 228 30.35 4.14 15.68
CA GLU A 228 30.46 4.25 14.21
C GLU A 228 29.13 4.04 13.47
N ASP A 229 28.25 3.20 14.02
CA ASP A 229 26.91 2.89 13.50
C ASP A 229 25.79 3.55 14.33
N CYS A 230 25.99 4.77 14.85
CA CYS A 230 24.96 5.49 15.60
C CYS A 230 23.92 6.13 14.68
N TRP A 231 22.68 6.21 15.17
CA TRP A 231 21.61 6.99 14.53
C TRP A 231 21.59 8.39 15.12
N SER A 232 21.51 9.40 14.26
CA SER A 232 21.04 10.72 14.70
C SER A 232 19.52 10.70 14.93
N LEU A 233 19.02 11.65 15.71
CA LEU A 233 17.58 11.77 15.94
C LEU A 233 16.81 12.05 14.63
N ALA A 234 17.38 12.88 13.75
CA ALA A 234 16.77 13.20 12.45
C ALA A 234 16.66 11.97 11.54
N GLU A 235 17.74 11.18 11.43
CA GLU A 235 17.73 9.91 10.68
C GLU A 235 16.73 8.91 11.27
N LEU A 236 16.65 8.81 12.60
CA LEU A 236 15.76 7.88 13.27
C LEU A 236 14.29 8.27 13.09
N VAL A 237 13.94 9.55 13.21
CA VAL A 237 12.59 10.05 12.92
C VAL A 237 12.21 9.75 11.48
N HIS A 238 13.09 10.03 10.51
CA HIS A 238 12.84 9.70 9.11
C HIS A 238 12.65 8.19 8.88
N ALA A 239 13.49 7.35 9.49
CA ALA A 239 13.35 5.89 9.41
C ALA A 239 12.02 5.38 9.98
N VAL A 240 11.57 5.93 11.11
CA VAL A 240 10.26 5.59 11.71
C VAL A 240 9.11 5.99 10.78
N VAL A 241 9.17 7.19 10.19
CA VAL A 241 8.17 7.62 9.19
C VAL A 241 8.14 6.68 7.99
N ILE A 242 9.31 6.27 7.45
CA ILE A 242 9.39 5.31 6.35
C ILE A 242 8.77 3.97 6.73
N MET A 243 9.12 3.41 7.90
CA MET A 243 8.58 2.13 8.36
C MET A 243 7.05 2.19 8.49
N SER A 244 6.52 3.19 9.21
CA SER A 244 5.07 3.36 9.39
C SER A 244 4.34 3.58 8.07
N HIS A 245 4.91 4.38 7.17
CA HIS A 245 4.36 4.59 5.82
C HIS A 245 4.27 3.28 5.04
N VAL A 246 5.33 2.48 5.04
CA VAL A 246 5.37 1.23 4.28
C VAL A 246 4.51 0.12 4.93
N HIS A 247 4.40 0.08 6.26
CA HIS A 247 3.45 -0.82 6.95
C HIS A 247 2.01 -0.51 6.54
N SER A 248 1.60 0.76 6.59
CA SER A 248 0.26 1.19 6.15
C SER A 248 0.02 0.90 4.67
N LEU A 249 1.03 1.09 3.81
CA LEU A 249 0.92 0.80 2.38
C LEU A 249 0.84 -0.71 2.11
N ALA A 250 1.48 -1.55 2.91
CA ALA A 250 1.35 -3.00 2.82
C ALA A 250 -0.08 -3.45 3.14
N SER A 251 -0.71 -2.86 4.16
CA SER A 251 -2.14 -3.07 4.45
C SER A 251 -3.02 -2.65 3.27
N PHE A 252 -2.79 -1.48 2.69
CA PHE A 252 -3.52 -1.03 1.50
C PHE A 252 -3.36 -1.99 0.32
N VAL A 253 -2.13 -2.45 0.03
CA VAL A 253 -1.84 -3.37 -1.09
C VAL A 253 -2.65 -4.66 -0.97
N TRP A 254 -2.70 -5.25 0.22
CA TRP A 254 -3.48 -6.47 0.43
C TRP A 254 -4.99 -6.21 0.45
N ALA A 255 -5.44 -5.16 1.16
CA ALA A 255 -6.86 -4.89 1.36
C ALA A 255 -7.57 -4.43 0.09
N SER A 256 -6.84 -3.74 -0.79
CA SER A 256 -7.33 -3.34 -2.12
C SER A 256 -6.99 -4.35 -3.21
N GLY A 257 -6.43 -5.51 -2.86
CA GLY A 257 -6.13 -6.59 -3.80
C GLY A 257 -5.20 -6.19 -4.94
N VAL A 258 -4.18 -5.36 -4.66
CA VAL A 258 -3.30 -4.81 -5.70
C VAL A 258 -2.55 -5.93 -6.42
N SER A 259 -2.73 -5.99 -7.73
CA SER A 259 -2.12 -6.99 -8.60
C SER A 259 -0.62 -6.72 -8.79
N PRO A 260 0.21 -7.75 -9.01
CA PRO A 260 1.61 -7.57 -9.40
C PRO A 260 1.77 -6.65 -10.63
N GLU A 261 2.90 -5.95 -10.71
CA GLU A 261 3.22 -5.12 -11.88
C GLU A 261 3.36 -5.98 -13.15
N PRO A 262 3.05 -5.44 -14.34
CA PRO A 262 3.01 -6.20 -15.59
C PRO A 262 4.36 -6.82 -15.97
N ASP A 263 5.46 -6.22 -15.53
CA ASP A 263 6.82 -6.67 -15.77
C ASP A 263 7.41 -7.54 -14.64
N HIS A 264 6.63 -7.78 -13.57
CA HIS A 264 6.94 -8.76 -12.54
C HIS A 264 6.59 -10.17 -13.01
N ARG A 265 7.49 -11.14 -12.80
CA ARG A 265 7.21 -12.55 -13.13
C ARG A 265 6.11 -13.13 -12.21
N PRO A 266 5.23 -14.00 -12.73
CA PRO A 266 4.31 -14.78 -11.90
C PRO A 266 5.11 -15.76 -11.03
N ARG A 267 4.57 -16.07 -9.85
CA ARG A 267 5.10 -17.08 -8.94
C ARG A 267 5.06 -18.44 -9.65
N GLN A 268 6.21 -19.08 -9.87
CA GLN A 268 6.23 -20.53 -9.98
C GLN A 268 6.08 -21.06 -8.55
N GLU A 269 4.85 -21.35 -8.12
CA GLU A 269 4.66 -22.23 -6.96
C GLU A 269 5.25 -23.60 -7.36
N PRO A 270 6.23 -24.16 -6.62
CA PRO A 270 6.53 -25.57 -6.80
C PRO A 270 5.28 -26.33 -6.33
N LEU A 271 4.65 -27.09 -7.24
CA LEU A 271 3.61 -28.07 -6.87
C LEU A 271 4.19 -28.98 -5.78
N HIS A 272 3.87 -28.71 -4.52
CA HIS A 272 4.07 -29.65 -3.43
C HIS A 272 2.76 -30.41 -3.24
N GLY A 273 2.78 -31.67 -3.70
CA GLY A 273 2.16 -32.77 -2.96
C GLY A 273 0.66 -32.98 -3.10
N ALA A 274 0.15 -33.15 -4.33
CA ALA A 274 -0.99 -34.05 -4.54
C ALA A 274 -0.45 -35.45 -4.90
N THR A 275 0.09 -36.15 -3.92
CA THR A 275 0.32 -37.59 -4.01
C THR A 275 -0.95 -38.32 -3.61
N GLY A 276 -1.55 -39.06 -4.55
CA GLY A 276 -2.33 -40.26 -4.20
C GLY A 276 -3.61 -40.47 -5.01
N ALA A 277 -3.60 -41.58 -5.76
CA ALA A 277 -4.73 -42.29 -6.41
C ALA A 277 -5.26 -41.65 -7.71
N THR A 278 -5.29 -42.31 -8.87
CA THR A 278 -5.00 -43.69 -9.28
C THR A 278 -4.88 -43.67 -10.81
N GLY A 279 -3.95 -44.47 -11.37
CA GLY A 279 -3.78 -44.62 -12.82
C GLY A 279 -4.89 -45.45 -13.48
N GLY A 280 -4.94 -45.41 -14.81
CA GLY A 280 -5.75 -46.34 -15.60
C GLY A 280 -6.18 -45.88 -16.99
N THR A 281 -5.22 -45.73 -17.90
CA THR A 281 -5.26 -46.11 -19.34
C THR A 281 -6.59 -46.14 -20.12
N GLY A 282 -6.65 -45.31 -21.17
CA GLY A 282 -6.76 -45.73 -22.59
C GLY A 282 -8.09 -46.31 -23.12
N GLY A 283 -8.66 -45.67 -24.15
CA GLY A 283 -9.67 -46.30 -25.01
C GLY A 283 -10.39 -45.34 -25.95
N SER A 284 -9.98 -45.33 -27.22
CA SER A 284 -10.66 -44.70 -28.36
C SER A 284 -12.01 -45.37 -28.66
N THR A 285 -13.02 -44.59 -29.07
CA THR A 285 -13.82 -44.73 -30.32
C THR A 285 -15.26 -44.19 -30.16
N GLY A 286 -15.74 -43.49 -31.20
CA GLY A 286 -17.05 -43.79 -31.78
C GLY A 286 -18.28 -42.97 -31.36
N ALA A 287 -18.64 -42.03 -32.24
CA ALA A 287 -19.98 -41.80 -32.79
C ALA A 287 -21.12 -41.21 -31.92
N GLY A 288 -21.56 -40.02 -32.36
CA GLY A 288 -22.92 -39.86 -32.89
C GLY A 288 -23.95 -39.16 -32.00
N GLY A 289 -24.58 -38.11 -32.55
CA GLY A 289 -25.91 -37.67 -32.13
C GLY A 289 -26.04 -36.17 -31.88
N GLY A 290 -26.16 -35.39 -32.94
CA GLY A 290 -26.60 -34.00 -32.83
C GLY A 290 -28.10 -33.90 -32.48
N ARG A 291 -28.48 -32.80 -31.83
CA ARG A 291 -29.72 -32.04 -32.08
C ARG A 291 -29.83 -30.83 -31.14
N SER A 292 -29.96 -29.64 -31.72
CA SER A 292 -30.72 -28.54 -31.10
C SER A 292 -32.19 -28.96 -30.92
N PRO A 293 -32.90 -28.33 -29.98
CA PRO A 293 -34.06 -27.51 -30.36
C PRO A 293 -34.09 -26.18 -29.57
N VAL A 294 -34.32 -25.02 -30.20
CA VAL A 294 -35.60 -24.39 -30.58
C VAL A 294 -36.51 -24.09 -29.38
N ALA A 295 -36.82 -22.80 -29.24
CA ALA A 295 -37.75 -22.19 -28.30
C ALA A 295 -39.22 -22.53 -28.58
N MET A 296 -40.02 -22.60 -27.52
CA MET A 296 -41.41 -22.09 -27.43
C MET A 296 -41.88 -22.24 -25.97
N GLY A 297 -42.54 -21.22 -25.43
CA GLY A 297 -43.04 -21.19 -24.06
C GLY A 297 -44.41 -21.83 -23.89
N ASP A 298 -44.81 -22.05 -22.63
CA ASP A 298 -46.04 -21.50 -22.05
C ASP A 298 -46.04 -21.65 -20.51
N THR A 299 -46.78 -20.73 -19.91
CA THR A 299 -47.22 -20.45 -18.53
C THR A 299 -47.30 -21.58 -17.49
N GLY A 300 -47.00 -21.19 -16.23
CA GLY A 300 -47.24 -21.99 -15.03
C GLY A 300 -46.83 -21.23 -13.76
N ASP A 301 -47.81 -20.57 -13.16
CA ASP A 301 -47.79 -19.83 -11.89
C ASP A 301 -47.14 -20.60 -10.73
N GLY A 302 -46.25 -19.92 -10.00
CA GLY A 302 -45.43 -20.46 -8.93
C GLY A 302 -44.82 -19.32 -8.12
N SER A 303 -45.68 -18.68 -7.33
CA SER A 303 -45.40 -17.66 -6.32
C SER A 303 -43.99 -17.75 -5.72
N VAL A 304 -43.23 -16.69 -6.00
CA VAL A 304 -41.91 -16.39 -5.45
C VAL A 304 -42.06 -16.09 -3.96
N THR A 305 -41.47 -16.91 -3.08
CA THR A 305 -41.10 -16.45 -1.74
C THR A 305 -39.80 -15.67 -1.87
N VAL A 306 -39.93 -14.34 -2.00
CA VAL A 306 -38.81 -13.40 -1.86
C VAL A 306 -38.41 -13.46 -0.38
N GLU A 307 -37.38 -14.26 -0.08
CA GLU A 307 -36.79 -14.25 1.25
C GLU A 307 -36.10 -12.89 1.48
N ASN A 308 -36.70 -12.12 2.39
CA ASN A 308 -36.17 -11.02 3.19
C ASN A 308 -34.61 -10.87 3.21
N GLN A 309 -34.00 -10.36 2.14
CA GLN A 309 -32.73 -9.64 2.27
C GLN A 309 -33.08 -8.24 2.82
N VAL A 310 -32.96 -8.08 4.13
CA VAL A 310 -32.95 -6.75 4.75
C VAL A 310 -31.83 -5.97 4.09
N ASP A 311 -32.15 -4.83 3.49
CA ASP A 311 -31.15 -3.96 2.92
C ASP A 311 -30.21 -3.45 4.05
N VAL A 312 -29.03 -4.07 4.11
CA VAL A 312 -27.97 -3.77 5.08
C VAL A 312 -27.62 -2.28 5.07
N VAL A 313 -27.64 -1.64 3.90
CA VAL A 313 -27.32 -0.21 3.75
C VAL A 313 -28.42 0.65 4.35
N SER A 314 -29.68 0.35 4.07
CA SER A 314 -30.82 1.03 4.68
C SER A 314 -30.81 0.95 6.21
N SER A 315 -30.54 -0.25 6.75
CA SER A 315 -30.45 -0.46 8.20
C SER A 315 -29.26 0.29 8.82
N LEU A 316 -28.11 0.32 8.16
CA LEU A 316 -26.95 1.10 8.59
C LEU A 316 -27.23 2.60 8.59
N MET A 317 -27.83 3.13 7.52
CA MET A 317 -28.21 4.53 7.43
C MET A 317 -29.22 4.93 8.52
N GLU A 318 -30.15 4.04 8.88
CA GLU A 318 -31.09 4.29 9.98
C GLU A 318 -30.37 4.40 11.32
N ARG A 319 -29.44 3.48 11.62
CA ARG A 319 -28.60 3.55 12.82
C ARG A 319 -27.77 4.84 12.85
N MET A 320 -27.20 5.24 11.71
CA MET A 320 -26.50 6.52 11.60
C MET A 320 -27.43 7.69 11.91
N ARG A 321 -28.65 7.74 11.37
CA ARG A 321 -29.62 8.81 11.67
C ARG A 321 -30.00 8.87 13.15
N HIS A 322 -30.17 7.73 13.82
CA HIS A 322 -30.50 7.70 15.24
C HIS A 322 -29.41 8.29 16.13
N LEU A 323 -28.13 8.05 15.81
CA LEU A 323 -27.01 8.64 16.53
C LEU A 323 -26.99 10.17 16.40
N HIS A 324 -27.31 10.72 15.23
CA HIS A 324 -27.43 12.17 15.05
C HIS A 324 -28.70 12.77 15.68
N GLY A 325 -29.80 11.99 15.78
CA GLY A 325 -31.08 12.44 16.35
C GLY A 325 -31.18 12.37 17.87
N GLY A 326 -30.28 11.64 18.55
CA GLY A 326 -30.25 11.50 20.01
C GLY A 326 -29.49 12.59 20.77
N GLY A 327 -28.69 13.40 20.06
CA GLY A 327 -27.82 14.44 20.64
C GLY A 327 -28.47 15.83 20.71
N GLY A 328 -29.55 15.96 21.46
CA GLY A 328 -30.05 17.28 21.86
C GLY A 328 -29.19 17.87 22.98
N GLY A 329 -28.07 18.51 22.65
CA GLY A 329 -27.29 19.29 23.63
C GLY A 329 -25.80 19.43 23.29
N GLU A 330 -25.41 20.67 22.94
CA GLU A 330 -24.04 21.22 22.92
C GLU A 330 -23.09 20.73 21.81
N GLU A 331 -23.17 21.39 20.66
CA GLU A 331 -22.07 21.46 19.68
C GLU A 331 -20.85 22.16 20.33
N HIS A 332 -19.80 21.39 20.66
CA HIS A 332 -18.45 21.96 20.75
C HIS A 332 -17.89 22.07 19.33
N GLN A 333 -17.99 23.28 18.78
CA GLN A 333 -17.41 23.67 17.51
C GLN A 333 -15.87 23.58 17.58
N GLN A 334 -15.30 22.43 17.27
CA GLN A 334 -13.95 22.38 16.73
C GLN A 334 -14.05 22.60 15.22
N ALA A 335 -13.53 23.75 14.78
CA ALA A 335 -13.55 24.20 13.40
C ALA A 335 -12.77 23.24 12.48
N GLY A 336 -13.46 22.24 11.94
CA GLY A 336 -13.07 21.52 10.73
C GLY A 336 -13.55 22.31 9.52
N GLY A 337 -12.62 22.96 8.82
CA GLY A 337 -12.92 23.68 7.58
C GLY A 337 -13.54 22.74 6.54
N VAL A 338 -14.73 23.08 6.08
CA VAL A 338 -15.46 22.36 5.04
C VAL A 338 -14.82 22.67 3.68
N VAL A 339 -14.23 21.67 3.02
CA VAL A 339 -13.94 21.75 1.59
C VAL A 339 -15.15 21.21 0.83
N SER A 340 -16.12 22.09 0.56
CA SER A 340 -17.26 21.79 -0.30
C SER A 340 -16.92 22.16 -1.73
N VAL A 341 -16.91 21.18 -2.64
CA VAL A 341 -16.83 21.43 -4.07
C VAL A 341 -18.25 21.52 -4.62
N GLY A 342 -18.74 22.75 -4.78
CA GLY A 342 -20.02 23.06 -5.43
C GLY A 342 -20.05 24.51 -5.88
N GLY A 343 -20.16 24.72 -7.20
CA GLY A 343 -20.07 26.04 -7.82
C GLY A 343 -21.29 26.93 -7.60
N GLY A 344 -21.05 28.25 -7.57
CA GLY A 344 -22.10 29.26 -7.66
C GLY A 344 -21.79 30.57 -6.94
N GLY A 345 -21.32 31.56 -7.71
CA GLY A 345 -21.30 33.02 -7.52
C GLY A 345 -21.68 33.68 -6.18
N GLY A 346 -20.87 34.66 -5.78
CA GLY A 346 -21.29 35.78 -4.92
C GLY A 346 -20.27 36.14 -3.84
N GLY A 347 -19.70 37.33 -3.94
CA GLY A 347 -18.60 37.80 -3.09
C GLY A 347 -18.92 38.00 -1.60
N GLY A 348 -17.87 38.01 -0.80
CA GLY A 348 -17.88 38.35 0.62
C GLY A 348 -16.68 37.75 1.32
N GLY A 349 -15.58 38.53 1.41
CA GLY A 349 -14.31 38.05 1.93
C GLY A 349 -14.34 37.68 3.41
N VAL A 350 -13.63 36.60 3.74
CA VAL A 350 -13.03 36.39 5.06
C VAL A 350 -11.56 36.08 4.83
N CYS A 351 -10.73 36.98 5.34
CA CYS A 351 -9.28 36.93 5.25
C CYS A 351 -8.76 35.84 6.20
N VAL A 352 -8.41 34.67 5.66
CA VAL A 352 -7.54 33.71 6.37
C VAL A 352 -6.11 34.03 5.97
N GLY A 353 -5.30 34.35 6.98
CA GLY A 353 -3.90 34.73 6.81
C GLY A 353 -3.11 33.67 6.06
N GLY A 354 -2.39 34.13 5.03
CA GLY A 354 -1.48 33.32 4.24
C GLY A 354 -0.24 32.90 5.03
N GLY A 355 0.18 31.66 4.79
CA GLY A 355 1.40 31.07 5.33
C GLY A 355 1.72 29.72 4.70
N GLY A 356 2.04 29.71 3.40
CA GLY A 356 3.01 28.77 2.79
C GLY A 356 2.53 27.45 2.19
N GLY A 357 2.27 27.44 0.87
CA GLY A 357 2.81 26.40 -0.01
C GLY A 357 2.12 25.04 -0.11
N GLY A 358 0.79 24.99 -0.31
CA GLY A 358 0.11 23.76 -0.73
C GLY A 358 0.52 23.33 -2.15
N GLY A 359 1.56 22.50 -2.25
CA GLY A 359 1.59 21.30 -3.10
C GLY A 359 1.53 21.40 -4.63
N VAL A 360 1.64 22.58 -5.25
CA VAL A 360 1.82 22.63 -6.72
C VAL A 360 3.30 22.42 -7.02
N VAL A 361 3.68 21.19 -7.33
CA VAL A 361 5.02 20.86 -7.87
C VAL A 361 5.25 21.75 -9.09
N SER A 362 6.29 22.58 -9.05
CA SER A 362 6.57 23.46 -10.18
C SER A 362 6.93 22.65 -11.42
N VAL A 363 6.57 23.15 -12.60
CA VAL A 363 6.93 22.48 -13.87
C VAL A 363 8.44 22.30 -13.99
N GLU A 364 9.23 23.25 -13.47
CA GLU A 364 10.69 23.20 -13.43
C GLU A 364 11.19 22.07 -12.53
N GLU A 365 10.65 21.95 -11.30
CA GLU A 365 10.98 20.86 -10.38
C GLU A 365 10.66 19.50 -11.00
N LEU A 366 9.47 19.36 -11.60
CA LEU A 366 9.07 18.14 -12.28
C LEU A 366 10.03 17.80 -13.44
N ALA A 367 10.43 18.80 -14.24
CA ALA A 367 11.39 18.62 -15.34
C ALA A 367 12.77 18.14 -14.84
N THR A 368 13.27 18.68 -13.72
CA THR A 368 14.53 18.22 -13.13
C THR A 368 14.45 16.76 -12.68
N ARG A 369 13.31 16.35 -12.09
CA ARG A 369 13.05 14.96 -11.70
C ARG A 369 12.99 14.04 -12.92
N PHE A 370 12.36 14.47 -14.01
CA PHE A 370 12.36 13.74 -15.28
C PHE A 370 13.76 13.51 -15.85
N GLU A 371 14.65 14.52 -15.82
CA GLU A 371 16.03 14.34 -16.29
C GLU A 371 16.84 13.39 -15.39
N LYS A 372 16.65 13.47 -14.07
CA LYS A 372 17.19 12.48 -13.12
C LYS A 372 16.67 11.08 -13.44
N GLN A 373 15.39 10.96 -13.82
CA GLN A 373 14.80 9.68 -14.17
C GLN A 373 15.33 9.12 -15.49
N LYS A 374 15.56 9.96 -16.49
CA LYS A 374 16.19 9.58 -17.76
C LYS A 374 17.61 9.04 -17.55
N THR A 375 18.41 9.71 -16.73
CA THR A 375 19.75 9.20 -16.37
C THR A 375 19.65 7.87 -15.62
N ARG A 376 18.69 7.72 -14.70
CA ARG A 376 18.43 6.47 -13.98
C ARG A 376 18.05 5.31 -14.91
N ILE A 377 17.15 5.53 -15.87
CA ILE A 377 16.76 4.52 -16.86
C ILE A 377 17.97 4.08 -17.68
N LYS A 378 18.84 5.02 -18.06
CA LYS A 378 20.10 4.69 -18.74
C LYS A 378 21.01 3.84 -17.84
N THR A 379 21.19 4.21 -16.56
CA THR A 379 21.96 3.42 -15.60
C THR A 379 21.37 2.04 -15.36
N LEU A 380 20.04 1.90 -15.30
CA LEU A 380 19.38 0.59 -15.18
C LEU A 380 19.57 -0.26 -16.44
N SER A 381 19.52 0.35 -17.62
CA SER A 381 19.88 -0.31 -18.88
C SER A 381 21.34 -0.78 -18.89
N ASP A 382 22.25 0.03 -18.34
CA ASP A 382 23.68 -0.28 -18.28
C ASP A 382 24.01 -1.30 -17.15
N ALA A 383 23.31 -1.23 -16.01
CA ALA A 383 23.47 -2.10 -14.83
C ALA A 383 22.70 -3.42 -14.95
N ALA A 384 21.70 -3.49 -15.83
CA ALA A 384 21.08 -4.74 -16.27
C ALA A 384 22.11 -5.77 -16.78
N PHE A 385 23.32 -5.31 -17.11
CA PHE A 385 24.49 -6.10 -17.47
C PHE A 385 24.99 -7.06 -16.36
N SER A 386 24.69 -6.82 -15.08
CA SER A 386 25.21 -7.65 -13.97
C SER A 386 24.16 -8.37 -13.10
N LEU A 387 22.87 -8.01 -13.14
CA LEU A 387 21.95 -8.37 -12.04
C LEU A 387 20.52 -8.78 -12.43
N LEU A 388 20.22 -9.04 -13.70
CA LEU A 388 18.92 -9.60 -14.13
C LEU A 388 18.98 -11.10 -14.46
N THR A 389 20.10 -11.77 -14.15
CA THR A 389 20.32 -13.19 -14.41
C THR A 389 19.95 -14.13 -13.27
N ASP A 390 19.72 -13.65 -12.05
CA ASP A 390 19.12 -14.49 -11.02
C ASP A 390 17.67 -14.09 -10.84
N ASP A 391 16.79 -15.09 -10.83
CA ASP A 391 15.56 -15.00 -10.07
C ASP A 391 15.92 -14.35 -8.74
N LEU A 392 15.31 -13.20 -8.44
CA LEU A 392 15.26 -12.65 -7.10
C LEU A 392 14.55 -13.69 -6.23
N SER A 393 15.28 -14.74 -5.87
CA SER A 393 14.91 -15.89 -5.06
C SER A 393 15.03 -15.55 -3.58
N PHE A 394 15.19 -14.27 -3.25
CA PHE A 394 14.93 -13.81 -1.91
C PHE A 394 13.43 -13.87 -1.63
N THR A 395 13.11 -14.49 -0.50
CA THR A 395 11.78 -14.45 0.07
C THR A 395 11.72 -13.29 1.06
N TYR A 396 10.54 -12.75 1.35
CA TYR A 396 10.36 -11.74 2.40
C TYR A 396 11.03 -12.16 3.73
N LYS A 397 11.15 -13.47 3.97
CA LYS A 397 11.78 -14.08 5.14
C LYS A 397 13.24 -13.68 5.32
N ASP A 398 13.96 -13.42 4.22
CA ASP A 398 15.36 -13.00 4.27
C ASP A 398 15.55 -11.58 4.85
N PHE A 399 14.43 -10.85 5.00
CA PHE A 399 14.36 -9.48 5.50
C PHE A 399 13.60 -9.33 6.82
N GLU A 400 13.06 -10.42 7.39
CA GLU A 400 12.32 -10.38 8.67
C GLU A 400 13.21 -10.18 9.91
N GLY A 401 14.54 -10.11 9.72
CA GLY A 401 15.58 -10.16 10.75
C GLY A 401 15.33 -9.34 12.03
N GLY A 402 15.61 -9.99 13.16
CA GLY A 402 15.64 -9.46 14.52
C GLY A 402 15.91 -10.62 15.47
N GLU A 403 16.92 -10.53 16.33
CA GLU A 403 17.16 -11.52 17.38
C GLU A 403 15.87 -11.72 18.21
N ASP A 404 15.54 -12.98 18.51
CA ASP A 404 14.42 -13.38 19.36
C ASP A 404 14.57 -12.83 20.79
N TRP A 405 14.24 -11.56 20.97
CA TRP A 405 14.20 -10.92 22.29
C TRP A 405 12.81 -10.96 22.95
N CYS A 406 11.90 -11.76 22.41
CA CYS A 406 10.68 -12.22 23.07
C CYS A 406 10.40 -13.60 22.51
N GLY A 407 10.35 -14.61 23.38
CA GLY A 407 10.14 -16.01 23.02
C GLY A 407 9.01 -16.19 22.01
N GLU A 408 9.23 -17.15 21.12
CA GLU A 408 8.25 -17.61 20.15
C GLU A 408 6.89 -17.86 20.80
N GLU A 409 5.91 -17.04 20.45
CA GLU A 409 4.53 -17.50 20.26
C GLU A 409 4.01 -16.79 19.02
N GLY A 410 3.46 -17.57 18.10
CA GLY A 410 2.96 -17.10 16.81
C GLY A 410 2.03 -15.90 16.96
N ALA A 411 2.06 -15.06 15.93
CA ALA A 411 1.12 -13.97 15.66
C ALA A 411 -0.31 -14.30 16.14
N SER A 412 -0.59 -13.90 17.39
CA SER A 412 -1.92 -13.99 17.98
C SER A 412 -2.58 -12.62 17.80
N PRO A 413 -3.85 -12.57 17.38
CA PRO A 413 -4.54 -11.30 17.14
C PRO A 413 -4.53 -10.43 18.40
N PRO A 414 -4.45 -9.09 18.26
CA PRO A 414 -5.00 -8.24 19.30
C PRO A 414 -6.48 -8.62 19.43
N PRO A 415 -6.91 -9.09 20.60
CA PRO A 415 -8.31 -9.44 20.85
C PRO A 415 -9.19 -8.19 20.64
N SER A 416 -10.45 -8.41 20.25
CA SER A 416 -11.47 -7.36 20.17
C SER A 416 -11.45 -6.49 21.42
N PRO A 417 -11.64 -5.16 21.32
CA PRO A 417 -11.73 -4.32 22.50
C PRO A 417 -12.80 -4.87 23.45
N PRO A 418 -12.54 -4.89 24.77
CA PRO A 418 -13.56 -5.31 25.72
C PRO A 418 -14.78 -4.39 25.59
N PRO A 419 -16.01 -4.92 25.82
CA PRO A 419 -17.20 -4.08 25.88
C PRO A 419 -17.00 -2.93 26.88
N SER A 420 -17.66 -1.80 26.64
CA SER A 420 -17.56 -0.58 27.44
C SER A 420 -17.52 -0.89 28.94
N PRO A 421 -16.59 -0.32 29.71
CA PRO A 421 -16.57 -0.52 31.16
C PRO A 421 -17.93 -0.06 31.73
N PRO A 422 -18.54 -0.81 32.66
CA PRO A 422 -19.76 -0.36 33.32
C PRO A 422 -19.51 0.98 34.03
N PRO A 423 -20.52 1.85 34.16
CA PRO A 423 -20.39 3.11 34.88
C PRO A 423 -19.82 2.85 36.27
N SER A 424 -18.83 3.65 36.65
CA SER A 424 -18.09 3.54 37.91
C SER A 424 -19.03 3.32 39.10
N PRO A 425 -18.87 2.24 39.90
CA PRO A 425 -19.66 2.09 41.11
C PRO A 425 -19.33 3.24 42.08
N PRO A 426 -20.32 3.74 42.85
CA PRO A 426 -20.08 4.78 43.85
C PRO A 426 -19.04 4.31 44.87
N SER A 427 -18.12 5.21 45.21
CA SER A 427 -16.98 4.99 46.11
C SER A 427 -17.40 4.28 47.42
N PRO A 428 -16.77 3.15 47.80
CA PRO A 428 -17.01 2.57 49.11
C PRO A 428 -16.32 3.40 50.21
N PRO A 429 -16.87 3.45 51.43
CA PRO A 429 -16.31 4.23 52.51
C PRO A 429 -15.01 3.63 53.02
N SER A 430 -14.15 4.52 53.50
CA SER A 430 -12.85 4.27 54.10
C SER A 430 -12.93 3.37 55.34
N SER A 431 -12.18 2.27 55.37
CA SER A 431 -11.51 1.80 56.59
C SER A 431 -10.50 0.65 56.38
N SER A 432 -9.33 0.88 56.97
CA SER A 432 -8.40 -0.03 57.65
C SER A 432 -7.71 -1.20 56.90
N SER A 433 -6.41 -0.95 56.66
CA SER A 433 -5.25 -1.78 57.03
C SER A 433 -5.29 -3.30 56.82
N SER A 434 -4.63 -3.76 55.76
CA SER A 434 -3.74 -4.93 55.83
C SER A 434 -2.71 -4.87 54.69
N SER A 435 -1.44 -5.08 55.02
CA SER A 435 -0.31 -5.06 54.08
C SER A 435 -0.31 -6.30 53.18
N PRO A 436 -0.05 -6.19 51.86
CA PRO A 436 0.17 -7.38 51.03
C PRO A 436 1.67 -7.78 51.01
N PRO A 437 1.99 -9.08 50.86
CA PRO A 437 3.36 -9.59 50.80
C PRO A 437 4.01 -9.30 49.43
N PRO A 438 5.34 -9.45 49.27
CA PRO A 438 6.04 -9.00 48.08
C PRO A 438 5.77 -9.95 46.90
N HIS A 439 4.84 -9.57 46.02
CA HIS A 439 4.65 -10.26 44.76
C HIS A 439 5.82 -9.94 43.82
N ARG A 440 6.70 -10.92 43.61
CA ARG A 440 7.55 -11.01 42.42
C ARG A 440 6.64 -10.87 41.19
N HIS A 441 6.68 -9.72 40.53
CA HIS A 441 6.03 -9.51 39.23
C HIS A 441 6.72 -10.39 38.18
N ARG A 442 6.27 -11.64 38.05
CA ARG A 442 6.24 -12.27 36.72
C ARG A 442 5.21 -11.47 35.91
N LEU A 443 5.68 -10.68 34.96
CA LEU A 443 4.86 -10.08 33.91
C LEU A 443 4.09 -11.22 33.23
N ARG A 444 2.84 -11.45 33.64
CA ARG A 444 1.90 -12.28 32.90
C ARG A 444 1.60 -11.53 31.59
N HIS A 445 1.91 -12.17 30.47
CA HIS A 445 1.62 -11.72 29.12
C HIS A 445 0.14 -11.31 29.00
N THR A 446 -0.14 -10.00 28.90
CA THR A 446 -1.47 -9.52 28.57
C THR A 446 -1.69 -9.69 27.07
N ARG A 447 -2.68 -10.50 26.68
CA ARG A 447 -3.09 -10.68 25.28
C ARG A 447 -3.65 -9.39 24.65
N PHE A 448 -4.03 -8.42 25.46
CA PHE A 448 -4.61 -7.14 25.05
C PHE A 448 -3.56 -6.02 25.11
N PRO A 449 -3.57 -5.05 24.18
CA PRO A 449 -2.77 -3.84 24.30
C PRO A 449 -3.16 -3.07 25.57
N PRO A 450 -2.20 -2.45 26.28
CA PRO A 450 -2.52 -1.57 27.40
C PRO A 450 -3.33 -0.37 26.90
N THR A 451 -4.32 0.06 27.68
CA THR A 451 -5.10 1.26 27.36
C THR A 451 -4.22 2.49 27.45
N PHE A 452 -4.20 3.27 26.36
CA PHE A 452 -3.52 4.54 26.22
C PHE A 452 -4.56 5.63 25.94
N ARG A 453 -4.56 6.69 26.75
CA ARG A 453 -5.47 7.82 26.58
C ARG A 453 -4.96 8.72 25.45
N ALA A 454 -5.78 8.93 24.42
CA ALA A 454 -5.37 9.65 23.21
C ALA A 454 -4.87 11.09 23.52
N GLN A 455 -5.50 11.76 24.49
CA GLN A 455 -5.16 13.12 24.90
C GLN A 455 -3.75 13.24 25.53
N ASP A 456 -3.17 12.13 26.01
CA ASP A 456 -1.83 12.15 26.61
C ASP A 456 -0.73 12.35 25.55
N PHE A 457 -0.98 11.97 24.29
CA PHE A 457 -0.07 12.21 23.16
C PHE A 457 -0.80 12.21 21.82
N THR A 458 -1.27 13.38 21.41
CA THR A 458 -1.96 13.59 20.12
C THR A 458 -0.99 13.92 18.98
N TRP A 459 -1.44 13.71 17.74
CA TRP A 459 -0.69 14.15 16.55
C TRP A 459 -0.49 15.66 16.55
N LEU A 460 -1.57 16.43 16.70
CA LEU A 460 -1.57 17.89 16.60
C LEU A 460 -0.70 18.57 17.66
N ASP A 461 -0.78 18.14 18.92
CA ASP A 461 -0.07 18.82 20.01
C ASP A 461 1.39 18.38 20.15
N HIS A 462 1.72 17.15 19.73
CA HIS A 462 3.04 16.55 20.01
C HIS A 462 3.76 16.06 18.75
N ALA A 463 3.16 15.10 18.03
CA ALA A 463 3.88 14.38 16.97
C ALA A 463 4.18 15.26 15.75
N PHE A 464 3.27 16.17 15.38
CA PHE A 464 3.46 17.14 14.30
C PHE A 464 4.73 17.96 14.53
N SER A 465 4.87 18.55 15.73
CA SER A 465 6.06 19.33 16.10
C SER A 465 7.34 18.48 16.03
N ALA A 466 7.28 17.22 16.44
CA ALA A 466 8.42 16.32 16.41
C ALA A 466 8.91 16.03 14.98
N VAL A 467 8.01 15.87 14.01
CA VAL A 467 8.38 15.68 12.60
C VAL A 467 8.79 16.99 11.95
N SER A 468 8.00 18.05 12.14
CA SER A 468 8.22 19.38 11.55
C SER A 468 9.53 20.03 11.98
N ARG A 469 10.07 19.65 13.13
CA ARG A 469 11.40 20.09 13.59
C ARG A 469 12.53 19.68 12.64
N PHE A 470 12.38 18.55 11.94
CA PHE A 470 13.41 18.03 11.03
C PHE A 470 13.06 18.26 9.57
N SER A 471 11.78 18.22 9.22
CA SER A 471 11.27 18.51 7.88
C SER A 471 9.88 19.13 7.99
N PRO A 472 9.78 20.47 7.95
CA PRO A 472 8.49 21.17 8.03
C PRO A 472 7.52 20.73 6.93
N ASP A 473 8.00 20.61 5.70
CA ASP A 473 7.19 20.20 4.55
C ASP A 473 6.63 18.78 4.73
N LEU A 474 7.43 17.85 5.27
CA LEU A 474 6.96 16.50 5.57
C LEU A 474 5.90 16.51 6.69
N GLY A 475 6.08 17.33 7.72
CA GLY A 475 5.10 17.49 8.79
C GLY A 475 3.75 17.97 8.25
N SER A 476 3.76 19.04 7.45
CA SER A 476 2.56 19.58 6.80
C SER A 476 1.92 18.57 5.84
N ALA A 477 2.71 17.89 5.01
CA ALA A 477 2.18 16.91 4.06
C ALA A 477 1.55 15.69 4.75
N LEU A 478 2.10 15.25 5.89
CA LEU A 478 1.50 14.19 6.70
C LEU A 478 0.20 14.66 7.37
N ASP A 479 0.19 15.88 7.90
CA ASP A 479 -0.99 16.47 8.53
C ASP A 479 -2.16 16.59 7.55
N GLU A 480 -1.93 17.17 6.38
CA GLU A 480 -2.91 17.25 5.29
C GLU A 480 -3.41 15.86 4.88
N ARG A 481 -2.51 14.88 4.79
CA ARG A 481 -2.88 13.50 4.42
C ARG A 481 -3.77 12.84 5.49
N PHE A 482 -3.45 13.01 6.77
CA PHE A 482 -4.28 12.47 7.86
C PHE A 482 -5.62 13.19 7.97
N LEU A 483 -5.63 14.51 7.83
CA LEU A 483 -6.85 15.30 7.80
C LEU A 483 -7.75 14.85 6.65
N LEU A 484 -7.19 14.69 5.46
CA LEU A 484 -7.95 14.25 4.31
C LEU A 484 -8.47 12.82 4.47
N ALA A 485 -7.65 11.87 4.93
CA ALA A 485 -8.11 10.49 5.18
C ALA A 485 -9.28 10.45 6.18
N THR A 486 -9.23 11.26 7.24
CA THR A 486 -10.30 11.31 8.24
C THR A 486 -11.56 12.03 7.75
N GLN A 487 -11.44 12.99 6.82
CA GLN A 487 -12.55 13.84 6.37
C GLN A 487 -13.12 13.45 5.01
N LEU A 488 -12.42 12.63 4.21
CA LEU A 488 -12.80 12.28 2.86
C LEU A 488 -14.23 11.70 2.84
N THR A 489 -15.10 12.37 2.11
CA THR A 489 -16.49 11.93 1.92
C THR A 489 -17.00 12.45 0.59
N TYR A 490 -17.82 11.63 -0.05
CA TYR A 490 -18.59 12.02 -1.23
C TYR A 490 -20.07 12.26 -0.88
N HIS A 491 -20.39 12.22 0.42
CA HIS A 491 -21.76 12.20 0.93
C HIS A 491 -22.60 11.08 0.29
N THR A 492 -21.96 9.92 0.07
CA THR A 492 -22.59 8.73 -0.51
C THR A 492 -22.41 7.51 0.38
N ILE A 493 -23.33 6.56 0.22
CA ILE A 493 -23.20 5.20 0.75
C ILE A 493 -23.92 4.25 -0.21
N ALA A 494 -23.16 3.37 -0.87
CA ALA A 494 -23.65 2.52 -1.97
C ALA A 494 -24.37 3.36 -3.06
N SER A 495 -25.67 3.14 -3.23
CA SER A 495 -26.50 3.83 -4.23
C SER A 495 -27.16 5.12 -3.70
N HIS A 496 -26.92 5.50 -2.44
CA HIS A 496 -27.55 6.67 -1.81
C HIS A 496 -26.62 7.89 -1.82
N HIS A 497 -27.22 9.07 -2.06
CA HIS A 497 -26.53 10.36 -2.10
C HIS A 497 -27.05 11.30 -1.02
N GLY A 498 -26.25 12.31 -0.67
CA GLY A 498 -26.60 13.31 0.36
C GLY A 498 -26.58 12.74 1.78
N VAL A 499 -25.80 11.70 2.03
CA VAL A 499 -25.72 11.02 3.34
C VAL A 499 -24.50 11.55 4.11
N ASP A 500 -24.69 11.96 5.37
CA ASP A 500 -23.56 12.26 6.24
C ASP A 500 -22.95 10.96 6.79
N THR A 501 -21.72 10.66 6.37
CA THR A 501 -20.95 9.49 6.78
C THR A 501 -20.01 9.74 7.95
N SER A 502 -20.04 10.94 8.57
CA SER A 502 -19.12 11.35 9.63
C SER A 502 -19.05 10.38 10.81
N SER A 503 -20.20 9.95 11.33
CA SER A 503 -20.29 8.99 12.45
C SER A 503 -19.73 7.61 12.09
N LEU A 504 -19.95 7.14 10.85
CA LEU A 504 -19.42 5.86 10.37
C LEU A 504 -17.89 5.92 10.19
N ARG A 505 -17.37 6.98 9.57
CA ARG A 505 -15.92 7.22 9.43
C ARG A 505 -15.22 7.33 10.78
N ARG A 506 -15.81 8.07 11.73
CA ARG A 506 -15.30 8.18 13.09
C ARG A 506 -15.28 6.83 13.82
N SER A 507 -16.30 6.00 13.62
CA SER A 507 -16.36 4.65 14.19
C SER A 507 -15.25 3.75 13.66
N VAL A 508 -15.00 3.76 12.34
CA VAL A 508 -13.90 3.00 11.72
C VAL A 508 -12.55 3.47 12.28
N TRP A 509 -12.31 4.79 12.27
CA TRP A 509 -11.06 5.38 12.77
C TRP A 509 -10.80 5.01 14.25
N ASN A 510 -11.81 5.21 15.11
CA ASN A 510 -11.69 4.93 16.54
C ASN A 510 -11.58 3.44 16.83
N TYR A 511 -12.23 2.58 16.04
CA TYR A 511 -12.08 1.13 16.16
C TYR A 511 -10.65 0.68 15.82
N VAL A 512 -10.05 1.21 14.76
CA VAL A 512 -8.64 0.96 14.41
C VAL A 512 -7.71 1.38 15.53
N HIS A 513 -7.87 2.60 16.05
CA HIS A 513 -7.09 3.09 17.19
C HIS A 513 -7.28 2.25 18.45
N CYS A 514 -8.50 1.77 18.71
CA CYS A 514 -8.81 0.92 19.85
C CYS A 514 -8.09 -0.44 19.79
N MET A 515 -7.95 -1.02 18.59
CA MET A 515 -7.16 -2.25 18.39
C MET A 515 -5.68 -2.07 18.75
N TYR A 516 -5.16 -0.85 18.69
CA TYR A 516 -3.81 -0.49 19.14
C TYR A 516 -3.75 0.00 20.59
N GLY A 517 -4.88 -0.05 21.32
CA GLY A 517 -5.00 0.35 22.72
C GLY A 517 -5.29 1.84 22.93
N ILE A 518 -5.43 2.64 21.87
CA ILE A 518 -5.68 4.08 21.97
C ILE A 518 -7.18 4.32 22.19
N ARG A 519 -7.52 5.08 23.25
CA ARG A 519 -8.90 5.42 23.60
C ARG A 519 -9.13 6.93 23.66
N TYR A 520 -10.25 7.36 23.10
CA TYR A 520 -10.76 8.73 23.17
C TYR A 520 -11.82 8.82 24.28
N ASP A 521 -11.60 9.64 25.28
CA ASP A 521 -12.52 9.78 26.43
C ASP A 521 -13.88 10.37 26.06
N ASP A 522 -13.92 11.19 25.02
CA ASP A 522 -15.08 11.92 24.51
C ASP A 522 -15.90 11.11 23.48
N TYR A 523 -15.56 9.84 23.26
CA TYR A 523 -16.21 9.00 22.27
C TYR A 523 -16.97 7.83 22.91
N ASP A 524 -18.24 7.66 22.55
CA ASP A 524 -19.01 6.48 22.93
C ASP A 524 -18.66 5.28 22.03
N TYR A 525 -17.84 4.37 22.57
CA TYR A 525 -17.45 3.15 21.86
C TYR A 525 -18.62 2.18 21.61
N GLY A 526 -19.78 2.39 22.23
CA GLY A 526 -21.02 1.68 21.87
C GLY A 526 -21.48 1.99 20.43
N GLU A 527 -21.06 3.11 19.85
CA GLU A 527 -21.32 3.43 18.43
C GLU A 527 -20.65 2.43 17.47
N VAL A 528 -19.46 1.91 17.84
CA VAL A 528 -18.74 0.93 17.02
C VAL A 528 -19.56 -0.35 16.88
N ASP A 529 -20.16 -0.82 17.97
CA ASP A 529 -21.02 -2.00 17.97
C ASP A 529 -22.33 -1.79 17.21
N GLN A 530 -22.82 -0.54 17.18
CA GLN A 530 -24.03 -0.18 16.42
C GLN A 530 -23.75 -0.05 14.93
N LEU A 531 -22.59 0.46 14.53
CA LEU A 531 -22.32 0.83 13.14
C LEU A 531 -21.49 -0.22 12.37
N LEU A 532 -20.60 -0.96 13.04
CA LEU A 532 -19.73 -1.94 12.39
C LEU A 532 -20.16 -3.36 12.74
N ASP A 533 -20.70 -4.09 11.75
CA ASP A 533 -21.02 -5.50 11.90
C ASP A 533 -19.77 -6.39 11.99
N ASP A 534 -19.98 -7.69 12.25
CA ASP A 534 -18.88 -8.64 12.41
C ASP A 534 -18.01 -8.78 11.16
N HIS A 535 -18.61 -8.74 9.96
CA HIS A 535 -17.86 -8.86 8.70
C HIS A 535 -16.94 -7.65 8.49
N VAL A 536 -17.44 -6.44 8.77
CA VAL A 536 -16.66 -5.20 8.72
C VAL A 536 -15.54 -5.23 9.75
N ARG A 537 -15.85 -5.64 10.98
CA ARG A 537 -14.85 -5.73 12.06
C ARG A 537 -13.76 -6.73 11.76
N ASP A 538 -14.09 -7.87 11.17
CA ASP A 538 -13.14 -8.92 10.79
C ASP A 538 -12.28 -8.50 9.60
N PHE A 539 -12.85 -7.82 8.60
CA PHE A 539 -12.07 -7.23 7.51
C PHE A 539 -11.09 -6.19 8.05
N ILE A 540 -11.55 -5.21 8.85
CA ILE A 540 -10.68 -4.18 9.43
C ILE A 540 -9.56 -4.79 10.29
N LYS A 541 -9.89 -5.75 11.18
CA LYS A 541 -8.89 -6.46 11.99
C LYS A 541 -7.84 -7.15 11.13
N THR A 542 -8.28 -7.83 10.08
CA THR A 542 -7.38 -8.56 9.18
C THR A 542 -6.49 -7.59 8.42
N SER A 543 -7.05 -6.53 7.83
CA SER A 543 -6.31 -5.50 7.09
C SER A 543 -5.26 -4.79 7.93
N VAL A 544 -5.57 -4.52 9.19
CA VAL A 544 -4.67 -3.77 10.08
C VAL A 544 -3.61 -4.67 10.73
N CYS A 545 -3.96 -5.90 11.11
CA CYS A 545 -3.08 -6.76 11.92
C CYS A 545 -2.37 -7.85 11.11
N PHE A 546 -3.06 -8.43 10.12
CA PHE A 546 -2.61 -9.58 9.32
C PHE A 546 -3.00 -9.42 7.86
N PRO A 547 -2.57 -8.34 7.19
CA PRO A 547 -3.03 -8.03 5.84
C PRO A 547 -2.76 -9.16 4.84
N GLU A 548 -1.73 -9.98 5.06
CA GLU A 548 -1.44 -11.17 4.24
C GLU A 548 -2.51 -12.28 4.30
N ARG A 549 -3.50 -12.17 5.19
CA ARG A 549 -4.62 -13.12 5.36
C ARG A 549 -5.90 -12.68 4.68
N ILE A 550 -5.91 -11.53 4.01
CA ILE A 550 -7.09 -11.06 3.27
C ILE A 550 -7.37 -12.03 2.11
N THR A 551 -8.62 -12.46 2.01
CA THR A 551 -9.13 -13.37 0.98
C THR A 551 -10.23 -12.69 0.17
N ALA A 552 -10.54 -13.23 -1.01
CA ALA A 552 -11.67 -12.75 -1.82
C ALA A 552 -12.98 -12.83 -1.04
N ASP A 553 -13.25 -13.96 -0.38
CA ASP A 553 -14.46 -14.16 0.43
C ASP A 553 -14.59 -13.11 1.55
N LEU A 554 -13.49 -12.78 2.25
CA LEU A 554 -13.49 -11.76 3.30
C LEU A 554 -13.78 -10.38 2.73
N HIS A 555 -13.20 -10.04 1.57
CA HIS A 555 -13.42 -8.77 0.89
C HIS A 555 -14.86 -8.66 0.32
N GLU A 556 -15.44 -9.75 -0.19
CA GLU A 556 -16.81 -9.79 -0.69
C GLU A 556 -17.83 -9.66 0.44
N ALA A 557 -17.60 -10.31 1.59
CA ALA A 557 -18.46 -10.23 2.76
C ALA A 557 -18.44 -8.85 3.44
N PHE A 558 -17.32 -8.13 3.36
CA PHE A 558 -17.21 -6.75 3.82
C PHE A 558 -18.07 -5.83 2.96
N TRP A 559 -19.15 -5.27 3.53
CA TRP A 559 -20.08 -4.35 2.85
C TRP A 559 -20.41 -4.76 1.40
N PRO A 560 -21.17 -5.85 1.20
CA PRO A 560 -21.36 -6.47 -0.12
C PRO A 560 -22.09 -5.56 -1.12
N GLN A 561 -22.88 -4.60 -0.62
CA GLN A 561 -23.64 -3.65 -1.45
C GLN A 561 -22.86 -2.37 -1.80
N PHE A 562 -21.67 -2.15 -1.20
CA PHE A 562 -20.88 -0.95 -1.45
C PHE A 562 -20.10 -1.09 -2.76
N LEU A 563 -19.87 0.04 -3.42
CA LEU A 563 -19.07 0.08 -4.64
C LEU A 563 -17.60 -0.26 -4.31
N PRO A 564 -16.85 -0.87 -5.25
CA PRO A 564 -15.42 -1.13 -5.06
C PRO A 564 -14.61 0.13 -4.70
N SER A 565 -14.90 1.26 -5.36
CA SER A 565 -14.32 2.57 -5.00
C SER A 565 -14.64 2.99 -3.56
N GLU A 566 -15.85 2.75 -3.05
CA GLU A 566 -16.16 3.02 -1.64
C GLU A 566 -15.36 2.11 -0.71
N LYS A 567 -15.23 0.82 -1.03
CA LYS A 567 -14.38 -0.10 -0.24
C LYS A 567 -12.94 0.38 -0.16
N VAL A 568 -12.38 0.89 -1.26
CA VAL A 568 -11.05 1.52 -1.27
C VAL A 568 -11.01 2.75 -0.37
N CYS A 569 -12.06 3.59 -0.37
CA CYS A 569 -12.17 4.75 0.52
C CYS A 569 -12.09 4.37 2.01
N TRP A 570 -12.57 3.19 2.38
CA TRP A 570 -12.53 2.69 3.76
C TRP A 570 -11.22 1.99 4.12
N VAL A 571 -10.45 1.55 3.11
CA VAL A 571 -9.09 1.04 3.29
C VAL A 571 -8.09 2.20 3.49
N VAL A 572 -8.36 3.35 2.85
CA VAL A 572 -7.69 4.63 3.07
C VAL A 572 -7.95 5.14 4.49
#